data_AF-A0A413SIL9-F1
#
_entry.id   AF-A0A413SIL9-F1
#
_cell.length_a   1.000
_cell.length_b   1.000
_cell.length_c   1.000
_cell.angle_alpha   90.00
_cell.angle_beta   90.00
_cell.angle_gamma   90.00
#
_symmetry.space_group_name_H-M   'P 1'
#
loop_
_entity.id
_entity.type
_entity.pdbx_description
1 polymer ?
#
loop_
_entity_poly.entity_id
_entity_poly.type
_entity_poly.pdbx_seq_one_letter_code
_entity_poly.pdbx_strand_id
1 'polypeptide(L)'
;MTRKEQIATDGRRYGDYESRYLNKGVKWRIRAEATYITMLLVIALGGLFFNFLGEFEQYFQLTGERAIIFHKALYCVLAGLLGGATFGMKYFYRVVARGLWNKDRVFWRLFSPLIAVSLSVVMSAIMIKDVSSSSSMAITIGYLTGYFSDEAVSKMYDVACVLFLQGNNHADKADDKINGEQAEDSGQVEKL
;
A
#
# COMPACT_ATOMS: atom_id res chain seq x y z
N MET A 1 21.25 -24.44 -18.80
CA MET A 1 20.58 -23.23 -19.34
C MET A 1 21.13 -22.03 -18.62
N THR A 2 21.70 -21.11 -19.38
CA THR A 2 22.45 -19.93 -18.93
C THR A 2 21.57 -18.89 -18.24
N ARG A 3 22.11 -18.31 -17.17
CA ARG A 3 21.66 -17.15 -16.39
C ARG A 3 21.49 -15.90 -17.27
N LYS A 4 20.51 -15.90 -18.17
CA LYS A 4 20.07 -14.73 -18.94
C LYS A 4 18.55 -14.67 -18.85
N GLU A 5 18.08 -13.50 -18.41
CA GLU A 5 16.69 -13.09 -18.33
C GLU A 5 15.89 -13.62 -17.13
N GLN A 6 16.34 -13.24 -15.93
CA GLN A 6 15.43 -12.99 -14.82
C GLN A 6 14.64 -11.69 -15.08
N ILE A 7 13.99 -11.61 -16.25
CA ILE A 7 12.90 -10.66 -16.49
C ILE A 7 11.84 -11.01 -15.44
N ALA A 8 11.09 -10.03 -14.94
CA ALA A 8 9.97 -10.27 -14.03
C ALA A 8 8.83 -11.02 -14.74
N THR A 9 9.10 -12.22 -15.24
CA THR A 9 8.18 -13.10 -15.93
C THR A 9 7.20 -13.68 -14.93
N ASP A 10 5.93 -13.64 -15.28
CA ASP A 10 4.82 -14.25 -14.56
C ASP A 10 4.78 -15.79 -14.73
N GLY A 11 5.89 -16.40 -15.15
CA GLY A 11 6.02 -17.83 -15.42
C GLY A 11 5.30 -18.31 -16.68
N ARG A 12 4.81 -17.41 -17.54
CA ARG A 12 4.13 -17.79 -18.78
C ARG A 12 5.10 -18.18 -19.90
N ARG A 13 4.61 -19.04 -20.79
CA ARG A 13 5.25 -19.31 -22.08
C ARG A 13 5.02 -18.13 -23.02
N TYR A 14 6.00 -17.83 -23.87
CA TYR A 14 5.85 -16.79 -24.88
C TYR A 14 4.65 -17.07 -25.78
N GLY A 15 3.75 -16.10 -25.93
CA GLY A 15 2.49 -16.24 -26.69
C GLY A 15 1.26 -16.67 -25.88
N ASP A 16 1.40 -16.99 -24.60
CA ASP A 16 0.27 -17.29 -23.72
C ASP A 16 -0.43 -16.00 -23.25
N TYR A 17 -1.33 -15.47 -24.09
CA TYR A 17 -2.04 -14.21 -23.84
C TYR A 17 -3.35 -14.39 -23.07
N GLU A 18 -3.85 -15.61 -22.91
CA GLU A 18 -5.15 -15.84 -22.29
C GLU A 18 -5.14 -15.50 -20.79
N SER A 19 -6.26 -14.99 -20.31
CA SER A 19 -6.41 -14.66 -18.89
C SER A 19 -6.53 -15.94 -18.08
N ARG A 20 -5.74 -16.06 -17.01
CA ARG A 20 -5.86 -17.15 -16.01
C ARG A 20 -7.24 -17.20 -15.36
N TYR A 21 -7.98 -16.09 -15.36
CA TYR A 21 -9.30 -15.99 -14.73
C TYR A 21 -10.39 -16.20 -15.78
N LEU A 22 -10.88 -17.43 -15.95
CA LEU A 22 -11.88 -17.77 -16.97
C LEU A 22 -13.27 -17.16 -16.68
N ASN A 23 -13.63 -17.02 -15.40
CA ASN A 23 -14.94 -16.54 -14.98
C ASN A 23 -15.11 -15.03 -15.22
N LYS A 24 -16.16 -14.64 -15.97
CA LYS A 24 -16.51 -13.24 -16.28
C LYS A 24 -16.69 -12.38 -15.02
N GLY A 25 -17.31 -12.93 -13.96
CA GLY A 25 -17.51 -12.21 -12.70
C GLY A 25 -16.22 -11.88 -11.97
N VAL A 26 -15.20 -12.76 -12.08
CA VAL A 26 -13.87 -12.52 -11.50
C VAL A 26 -13.15 -11.43 -12.29
N LYS A 27 -13.19 -11.46 -13.62
CA LYS A 27 -12.61 -10.39 -14.47
C LYS A 27 -13.21 -9.03 -14.15
N TRP A 28 -14.52 -8.95 -13.93
CA TRP A 28 -15.19 -7.68 -13.59
C TRP A 28 -14.73 -7.14 -12.23
N ARG A 29 -14.60 -7.99 -11.21
CA ARG A 29 -14.06 -7.59 -9.90
C ARG A 29 -12.62 -7.11 -9.97
N ILE A 30 -11.75 -7.82 -10.70
CA ILE A 30 -10.36 -7.39 -10.94
C ILE A 30 -10.35 -6.01 -11.61
N ARG A 31 -11.21 -5.77 -12.61
CA ARG A 31 -11.32 -4.45 -13.25
C ARG A 31 -11.82 -3.38 -12.28
N ALA A 32 -12.82 -3.67 -11.45
CA ALA A 32 -13.33 -2.73 -10.46
C ALA A 32 -12.24 -2.33 -9.44
N GLU A 33 -11.44 -3.29 -8.96
CA GLU A 33 -10.29 -3.01 -8.09
C GLU A 33 -9.21 -2.19 -8.79
N ALA A 34 -8.91 -2.49 -10.06
CA ALA A 34 -7.97 -1.72 -10.86
C ALA A 34 -8.45 -0.26 -11.04
N THR A 35 -9.73 -0.08 -11.35
CA THR A 35 -10.35 1.24 -11.47
C THR A 35 -10.29 1.99 -10.15
N TYR A 36 -10.57 1.33 -9.02
CA TYR A 36 -10.47 1.96 -7.69
C TYR A 36 -9.06 2.51 -7.42
N ILE A 37 -8.02 1.69 -7.58
CA ILE A 37 -6.63 2.12 -7.33
C ILE A 37 -6.22 3.25 -8.30
N THR A 38 -6.66 3.14 -9.57
CA THR A 38 -6.39 4.19 -10.58
C THR A 38 -7.09 5.49 -10.24
N MET A 39 -8.34 5.44 -9.78
CA MET A 39 -9.09 6.62 -9.34
C MET A 39 -8.43 7.27 -8.13
N LEU A 40 -7.95 6.49 -7.15
CA LEU A 40 -7.19 7.04 -6.03
C LEU A 40 -5.92 7.77 -6.49
N LEU A 41 -5.20 7.19 -7.46
CA LEU A 41 -3.99 7.81 -8.01
C LEU A 41 -4.31 9.13 -8.73
N VAL A 42 -5.38 9.16 -9.54
CA VAL A 42 -5.84 10.36 -10.23
C VAL A 42 -6.33 11.42 -9.24
N ILE A 43 -7.05 11.03 -8.19
CA ILE A 43 -7.49 11.93 -7.12
C ILE A 43 -6.30 12.50 -6.37
N ALA A 44 -5.28 11.69 -6.07
CA ALA A 44 -4.07 12.16 -5.40
C ALA A 44 -3.28 13.15 -6.27
N LEU A 45 -3.08 12.85 -7.56
CA LEU A 45 -2.42 13.76 -8.51
C LEU A 45 -3.22 15.05 -8.72
N GLY A 46 -4.53 14.93 -8.94
CA GLY A 46 -5.42 16.07 -9.10
C GLY A 46 -5.43 16.93 -7.84
N GLY A 47 -5.53 16.32 -6.66
CA GLY A 47 -5.43 17.01 -5.38
C GLY A 47 -4.10 17.74 -5.20
N LEU A 48 -2.97 17.12 -5.55
CA LEU A 48 -1.66 17.79 -5.49
C LEU A 48 -1.61 19.01 -6.41
N PHE A 49 -2.17 18.88 -7.62
CA PHE A 49 -2.25 19.97 -8.59
C PHE A 49 -3.16 21.12 -8.11
N PHE A 50 -4.34 20.80 -7.58
CA PHE A 50 -5.24 21.82 -7.00
C PHE A 50 -4.67 22.48 -5.75
N ASN A 51 -3.94 21.72 -4.92
CA ASN A 51 -3.22 22.30 -3.79
C ASN A 51 -2.10 23.25 -4.26
N PHE A 52 -1.39 22.88 -5.32
CA PHE A 52 -0.37 23.75 -5.94
C PHE A 52 -0.95 25.06 -6.49
N LEU A 53 -2.18 25.04 -7.00
CA LEU A 53 -2.89 26.25 -7.43
C LEU A 53 -3.41 27.11 -6.25
N GLY A 54 -3.43 26.58 -5.02
CA GLY A 54 -3.95 27.28 -3.84
C GLY A 54 -5.48 27.27 -3.73
N GLU A 55 -6.18 26.51 -4.57
CA GLU A 55 -7.66 26.46 -4.61
C GLU A 55 -8.26 26.00 -3.28
N PHE A 56 -7.59 25.08 -2.56
CA PHE A 56 -8.07 24.63 -1.26
C PHE A 56 -8.00 25.72 -0.19
N GLU A 57 -6.95 26.53 -0.18
CA GLU A 57 -6.83 27.64 0.79
C GLU A 57 -7.90 28.70 0.54
N GLN A 58 -8.17 28.99 -0.74
CA GLN A 58 -9.21 29.93 -1.14
C GLN A 58 -10.61 29.41 -0.80
N TYR A 59 -10.86 28.10 -1.00
CA TYR A 59 -12.13 27.48 -0.66
C TYR A 59 -12.43 27.50 0.85
N PHE A 60 -11.41 27.26 1.70
CA PHE A 60 -11.56 27.27 3.15
C PHE A 60 -11.37 28.65 3.80
N GLN A 61 -11.09 29.69 3.01
CA GLN A 61 -10.83 31.07 3.48
C GLN A 61 -9.73 31.14 4.57
N LEU A 62 -8.73 30.26 4.46
CA LEU A 62 -7.63 30.21 5.41
C LEU A 62 -6.68 31.37 5.15
N THR A 63 -6.26 32.07 6.20
CA THR A 63 -5.34 33.21 6.11
C THR A 63 -4.16 33.06 7.07
N GLY A 64 -3.02 33.64 6.68
CA GLY A 64 -1.82 33.70 7.51
C GLY A 64 -1.14 32.35 7.72
N GLU A 65 -0.60 32.14 8.92
CA GLU A 65 0.22 30.97 9.27
C GLU A 65 -0.54 29.64 9.16
N ARG A 66 -1.86 29.64 9.44
CA ARG A 66 -2.70 28.45 9.36
C ARG A 66 -2.84 27.94 7.92
N ALA A 67 -2.86 28.84 6.93
CA ALA A 67 -2.91 28.47 5.52
C ALA A 67 -1.64 27.72 5.10
N ILE A 68 -0.46 28.21 5.53
CA ILE A 68 0.84 27.60 5.23
C ILE A 68 0.95 26.20 5.84
N ILE A 69 0.53 26.04 7.11
CA ILE A 69 0.53 24.74 7.78
C ILE A 69 -0.42 23.78 7.08
N PHE A 70 -1.62 24.23 6.76
CA PHE A 70 -2.63 23.43 6.07
C PHE A 70 -2.14 22.99 4.68
N HIS A 71 -1.58 23.90 3.89
CA HIS A 71 -1.05 23.62 2.56
C HIS A 71 0.01 22.51 2.58
N LYS A 72 0.93 22.57 3.55
CA LYS A 72 2.01 21.59 3.71
C LYS A 72 1.50 20.25 4.24
N ALA A 73 0.59 20.28 5.22
CA ALA A 73 -0.06 19.07 5.71
C ALA A 73 -0.84 18.37 4.59
N LEU A 74 -1.53 19.14 3.76
CA LEU A 74 -2.29 18.63 2.62
C LEU A 74 -1.37 18.02 1.56
N TYR A 75 -0.21 18.62 1.27
CA TYR A 75 0.81 17.97 0.45
C TYR A 75 1.27 16.63 1.01
N CYS A 76 1.56 16.54 2.31
CA CYS A 76 1.97 15.28 2.93
C CYS A 76 0.90 14.19 2.79
N VAL A 77 -0.36 14.55 3.05
CA VAL A 77 -1.50 13.61 2.95
C VAL A 77 -1.70 13.13 1.51
N LEU A 78 -1.74 14.05 0.55
CA LEU A 78 -1.97 13.72 -0.86
C LEU A 78 -0.78 12.99 -1.48
N ALA A 79 0.45 13.36 -1.12
CA ALA A 79 1.64 12.65 -1.54
C ALA A 79 1.71 11.24 -0.91
N GLY A 80 1.30 11.10 0.35
CA GLY A 80 1.15 9.79 1.01
C GLY A 80 0.15 8.89 0.32
N LEU A 81 -1.01 9.45 -0.07
CA LEU A 81 -2.00 8.72 -0.85
C LEU A 81 -1.44 8.30 -2.23
N LEU A 82 -0.69 9.20 -2.89
CA LEU A 82 -0.04 8.91 -4.16
C LEU A 82 0.99 7.76 -4.04
N GLY A 83 1.81 7.79 -2.99
CA GLY A 83 2.77 6.73 -2.68
C GLY A 83 2.09 5.38 -2.40
N GLY A 84 1.05 5.39 -1.56
CA GLY A 84 0.27 4.19 -1.26
C GLY A 84 -0.46 3.62 -2.48
N ALA A 85 -1.03 4.49 -3.32
CA ALA A 85 -1.70 4.08 -4.56
C ALA A 85 -0.71 3.52 -5.60
N THR A 86 0.48 4.10 -5.74
CA THR A 86 1.53 3.57 -6.65
C THR A 86 2.05 2.23 -6.18
N PHE A 87 2.28 2.04 -4.88
CA PHE A 87 2.61 0.74 -4.31
C PHE A 87 1.48 -0.27 -4.54
N GLY A 88 0.23 0.10 -4.22
CA GLY A 88 -0.95 -0.74 -4.43
C GLY A 88 -1.11 -1.16 -5.90
N MET A 89 -0.89 -0.26 -6.84
CA MET A 89 -0.93 -0.54 -8.28
C MET A 89 0.18 -1.51 -8.71
N LYS A 90 1.40 -1.30 -8.20
CA LYS A 90 2.55 -2.19 -8.43
C LYS A 90 2.29 -3.59 -7.89
N TYR A 91 1.74 -3.70 -6.69
CA TYR A 91 1.39 -4.97 -6.09
C TYR A 91 0.26 -5.66 -6.87
N PHE A 92 -0.78 -4.90 -7.22
CA PHE A 92 -1.95 -5.40 -7.94
C PHE A 92 -1.59 -6.06 -9.27
N TYR A 93 -0.79 -5.41 -10.13
CA TYR A 93 -0.42 -6.04 -11.40
C TYR A 93 0.39 -7.33 -11.18
N ARG A 94 1.27 -7.38 -10.18
CA ARG A 94 2.08 -8.57 -9.88
C ARG A 94 1.22 -9.74 -9.44
N VAL A 95 0.26 -9.48 -8.56
CA VAL A 95 -0.65 -10.50 -8.05
C VAL A 95 -1.56 -11.04 -9.15
N VAL A 96 -2.11 -10.16 -9.99
CA VAL A 96 -2.98 -10.56 -11.10
C VAL A 96 -2.21 -11.31 -12.19
N ALA A 97 -1.02 -10.82 -12.59
CA ALA A 97 -0.21 -11.46 -13.63
C ALA A 97 0.22 -12.88 -13.22
N ARG A 98 0.63 -13.06 -11.94
CA ARG A 98 1.08 -14.34 -11.41
C ARG A 98 -0.05 -15.32 -11.06
N GLY A 99 -1.32 -14.93 -11.24
CA GLY A 99 -2.44 -15.81 -10.90
C GLY A 99 -2.73 -15.92 -9.40
N LEU A 100 -2.12 -15.06 -8.56
CA LEU A 100 -2.22 -15.12 -7.10
C LEU A 100 -3.42 -14.34 -6.55
N TRP A 101 -4.21 -13.68 -7.41
CA TRP A 101 -5.37 -12.90 -6.96
C TRP A 101 -6.39 -13.79 -6.24
N ASN A 102 -6.80 -13.35 -5.05
CA ASN A 102 -7.85 -13.99 -4.26
C ASN A 102 -8.92 -12.94 -3.85
N LYS A 103 -10.17 -13.39 -3.74
CA LYS A 103 -11.34 -12.60 -3.35
C LYS A 103 -11.23 -12.11 -1.90
N ASP A 104 -10.67 -12.90 -1.00
CA ASP A 104 -10.62 -12.54 0.42
C ASP A 104 -9.63 -11.39 0.68
N ARG A 105 -8.65 -11.24 -0.22
CA ARG A 105 -7.65 -10.16 -0.16
C ARG A 105 -8.15 -8.81 -0.68
N VAL A 106 -9.45 -8.66 -0.98
CA VAL A 106 -10.05 -7.39 -1.43
C VAL A 106 -9.85 -6.29 -0.38
N PHE A 107 -10.16 -6.58 0.88
CA PHE A 107 -10.08 -5.60 1.96
C PHE A 107 -8.65 -5.09 2.15
N TRP A 108 -7.66 -5.99 2.07
CA TRP A 108 -6.25 -5.60 2.12
C TRP A 108 -5.91 -4.56 1.05
N ARG A 109 -6.35 -4.78 -0.20
CA ARG A 109 -6.07 -3.87 -1.32
C ARG A 109 -6.82 -2.54 -1.20
N LEU A 110 -8.00 -2.54 -0.58
CA LEU A 110 -8.80 -1.35 -0.33
C LEU A 110 -8.19 -0.48 0.78
N PHE A 111 -7.74 -1.09 1.88
CA PHE A 111 -7.25 -0.36 3.04
C PHE A 111 -5.77 0.01 2.95
N SER A 112 -4.96 -0.69 2.15
CA SER A 112 -3.52 -0.44 2.05
C SER A 112 -3.18 1.03 1.68
N PRO A 113 -3.79 1.68 0.68
CA PRO A 113 -3.55 3.10 0.41
C PRO A 113 -3.99 4.04 1.55
N LEU A 114 -5.01 3.67 2.32
CA LEU A 114 -5.48 4.48 3.45
C LEU A 114 -4.53 4.36 4.65
N ILE A 115 -3.97 3.18 4.89
CA ILE A 115 -2.92 2.95 5.90
C ILE A 115 -1.64 3.72 5.52
N ALA A 116 -1.32 3.81 4.22
CA ALA A 116 -0.21 4.62 3.74
C ALA A 116 -0.38 6.12 4.07
N VAL A 117 -1.62 6.64 3.98
CA VAL A 117 -1.93 8.03 4.37
C VAL A 117 -1.74 8.25 5.86
N SER A 118 -2.25 7.36 6.71
CA SER A 118 -2.10 7.52 8.16
C SER A 118 -0.62 7.51 8.57
N LEU A 119 0.18 6.62 7.98
CA LEU A 119 1.62 6.58 8.23
C LEU A 119 2.34 7.84 7.73
N SER A 120 1.96 8.36 6.56
CA SER A 120 2.49 9.62 6.02
C SER A 120 2.26 10.79 6.99
N VAL A 121 1.07 10.87 7.60
CA VAL A 121 0.76 11.90 8.60
C VAL A 121 1.64 11.76 9.84
N VAL A 122 1.81 10.54 10.36
CA VAL A 122 2.67 10.28 11.52
C VAL A 122 4.12 10.66 11.22
N MET A 123 4.67 10.27 10.07
CA MET A 123 6.04 10.64 9.68
C MET A 123 6.20 12.14 9.47
N SER A 124 5.18 12.81 8.92
CA SER A 124 5.19 14.26 8.75
C SER A 124 5.18 15.00 10.10
N ALA A 125 4.50 14.45 11.11
CA ALA A 125 4.52 14.98 12.47
C ALA A 125 5.89 14.79 13.14
N ILE A 126 6.54 13.64 12.94
CA ILE A 126 7.90 13.38 13.43
C ILE A 126 8.89 14.34 12.77
N MET A 127 8.78 14.55 11.47
CA MET A 127 9.67 15.39 10.66
C MET A 127 9.13 16.83 10.47
N ILE A 128 8.41 17.35 11.45
CA ILE A 128 7.68 18.63 11.31
C ILE A 128 8.58 19.81 10.92
N LYS A 129 9.84 19.81 11.38
CA LYS A 129 10.82 20.86 11.05
C LYS A 129 11.16 20.84 9.55
N ASP A 130 11.41 19.67 8.99
CA ASP A 130 11.77 19.49 7.58
C ASP A 130 10.58 19.77 6.67
N VAL A 131 9.39 19.26 7.05
CA VAL A 131 8.12 19.54 6.36
C VAL A 131 7.80 21.03 6.37
N SER A 132 8.04 21.71 7.50
CA SER A 132 7.83 23.16 7.62
C SER A 132 8.85 23.98 6.84
N SER A 133 10.05 23.46 6.59
CA SER A 133 11.09 24.18 5.85
C SER A 133 10.81 24.28 4.34
N SER A 134 10.21 23.24 3.74
CA SER A 134 10.05 23.16 2.28
C SER A 134 8.85 22.30 1.88
N SER A 135 8.03 22.83 0.97
CA SER A 135 6.91 22.10 0.37
C SER A 135 7.37 20.87 -0.43
N SER A 136 8.52 20.93 -1.09
CA SER A 136 9.09 19.78 -1.81
C SER A 136 9.48 18.65 -0.85
N MET A 137 9.93 19.00 0.34
CA MET A 137 10.25 18.04 1.39
C MET A 137 8.97 17.39 1.94
N ALA A 138 7.91 18.17 2.15
CA ALA A 138 6.58 17.67 2.52
C ALA A 138 6.06 16.61 1.54
N ILE A 139 6.15 16.89 0.23
CA ILE A 139 5.73 15.95 -0.82
C ILE A 139 6.61 14.69 -0.80
N THR A 140 7.93 14.86 -0.68
CA THR A 140 8.88 13.73 -0.75
C THR A 140 8.74 12.80 0.45
N ILE A 141 8.68 13.35 1.67
CA ILE A 141 8.45 12.57 2.90
C ILE A 141 7.11 11.85 2.81
N GLY A 142 6.06 12.55 2.39
CA GLY A 142 4.74 11.94 2.26
C GLY A 142 4.73 10.79 1.26
N TYR A 143 5.25 11.01 0.05
CA TYR A 143 5.32 9.99 -1.00
C TYR A 143 6.15 8.78 -0.59
N LEU A 144 7.36 8.98 -0.08
CA LEU A 144 8.24 7.88 0.32
C LEU A 144 7.63 7.07 1.47
N THR A 145 7.07 7.76 2.47
CA THR A 145 6.39 7.08 3.58
C THR A 145 5.21 6.24 3.09
N GLY A 146 4.38 6.82 2.21
CA GLY A 146 3.23 6.11 1.67
C GLY A 146 3.62 4.92 0.78
N TYR A 147 4.66 5.07 -0.04
CA TYR A 147 5.13 4.01 -0.94
C TYR A 147 5.75 2.83 -0.17
N PHE A 148 6.40 3.08 0.95
CA PHE A 148 7.03 2.06 1.79
C PHE A 148 6.21 1.67 3.01
N SER A 149 4.94 2.04 3.08
CA SER A 149 4.13 1.85 4.30
C SER A 149 3.99 0.39 4.72
N ASP A 150 3.86 -0.52 3.77
CA ASP A 150 3.68 -1.96 4.03
C ASP A 150 4.93 -2.58 4.69
N GLU A 151 6.12 -2.27 4.14
CA GLU A 151 7.40 -2.71 4.71
C GLU A 151 7.66 -2.03 6.06
N ALA A 152 7.36 -0.72 6.17
CA ALA A 152 7.53 0.03 7.41
C ALA A 152 6.67 -0.53 8.55
N VAL A 153 5.39 -0.83 8.28
CA VAL A 153 4.48 -1.44 9.27
C VAL A 153 4.96 -2.83 9.68
N SER A 154 5.39 -3.65 8.73
CA SER A 154 5.96 -4.98 9.03
C SER A 154 7.18 -4.86 9.95
N LYS A 155 8.08 -3.92 9.69
CA LYS A 155 9.28 -3.72 10.53
C LYS A 155 8.96 -3.13 11.90
N MET A 156 7.97 -2.24 11.98
CA MET A 156 7.49 -1.72 13.27
C MET A 156 6.86 -2.82 14.12
N TYR A 157 6.16 -3.78 13.49
CA TYR A 157 5.66 -4.96 14.17
C TYR A 157 6.80 -5.84 14.71
N ASP A 158 7.82 -6.14 13.89
CA ASP A 158 9.02 -6.90 14.33
C ASP A 158 9.67 -6.24 15.56
N VAL A 159 9.84 -4.91 15.53
CA VAL A 159 10.40 -4.14 16.65
C VAL A 159 9.48 -4.18 17.87
N ALA A 160 8.16 -4.06 17.69
CA ALA A 160 7.21 -4.16 18.80
C ALA A 160 7.23 -5.55 19.44
N CYS A 161 7.37 -6.62 18.66
CA CYS A 161 7.56 -7.96 19.19
C CYS A 161 8.85 -8.07 20.02
N VAL A 162 9.96 -7.52 19.54
CA VAL A 162 11.21 -7.51 20.30
C VAL A 162 11.08 -6.70 21.60
N LEU A 163 10.51 -5.50 21.55
CA LEU A 163 10.43 -4.60 22.70
C LEU A 163 9.39 -5.01 23.75
N PHE A 164 8.25 -5.56 23.32
CA PHE A 164 7.12 -5.84 24.21
C PHE A 164 6.90 -7.34 24.48
N LEU A 165 7.40 -8.24 23.64
CA LEU A 165 7.23 -9.68 23.81
C LEU A 165 8.52 -10.39 24.27
N GLN A 166 9.68 -9.73 24.32
CA GLN A 166 10.84 -10.24 25.06
C GLN A 166 10.65 -10.05 26.57
N GLY A 167 9.76 -10.86 27.12
CA GLY A 167 9.46 -10.94 28.56
C GLY A 167 8.93 -12.29 29.01
N ASN A 168 8.77 -13.29 28.13
CA ASN A 168 8.53 -14.65 28.59
C ASN A 168 9.02 -15.69 27.59
N ASN A 169 9.68 -16.71 28.14
CA ASN A 169 10.42 -17.75 27.44
C ASN A 169 9.63 -18.50 26.34
N HIS A 170 10.41 -18.94 25.34
CA HIS A 170 10.10 -19.86 24.24
C HIS A 170 9.47 -19.28 22.97
N ALA A 171 10.40 -18.78 22.14
CA ALA A 171 10.38 -18.65 20.69
C ALA A 171 10.19 -20.00 19.95
N ASP A 172 9.32 -20.90 20.43
CA ASP A 172 9.11 -22.24 19.85
C ASP A 172 7.64 -22.51 19.48
N LYS A 173 6.79 -21.47 19.47
CA LYS A 173 5.36 -21.58 19.11
C LYS A 173 4.88 -20.66 17.99
N ALA A 174 5.74 -19.79 17.47
CA ALA A 174 5.39 -18.92 16.34
C ALA A 174 5.45 -19.67 15.00
N ASP A 175 6.44 -20.55 14.83
CA ASP A 175 6.56 -21.37 13.62
C ASP A 175 5.54 -22.52 13.57
N ASP A 176 5.06 -23.00 14.74
CA ASP A 176 4.13 -24.13 14.83
C ASP A 176 2.66 -23.71 14.60
N LYS A 177 2.29 -22.46 14.92
CA LYS A 177 0.94 -21.95 14.61
C LYS A 177 0.74 -21.61 13.13
N ILE A 178 1.79 -21.19 12.43
CA ILE A 178 1.69 -20.85 11.00
C ILE A 178 1.66 -22.13 10.13
N ASN A 179 2.35 -23.20 10.55
CA ASN A 179 2.31 -24.49 9.84
C ASN A 179 1.12 -25.39 10.26
N GLY A 180 0.62 -25.29 11.49
CA GLY A 180 -0.54 -26.06 11.97
C GLY A 180 -1.87 -25.68 11.30
N GLU A 181 -2.08 -24.39 11.01
CA GLU A 181 -3.28 -23.93 10.29
C GLU A 181 -3.30 -24.33 8.80
N GLN A 182 -2.14 -24.67 8.20
CA GLN A 182 -2.07 -25.26 6.86
C GLN A 182 -2.26 -26.79 6.84
N ALA A 183 -2.05 -27.47 7.97
CA ALA A 183 -2.21 -28.92 8.08
C ALA A 183 -3.67 -29.33 8.42
N GLU A 184 -4.44 -28.51 9.15
CA GLU A 184 -5.83 -28.85 9.46
C GLU A 184 -6.80 -28.66 8.28
N ASP A 185 -6.53 -27.72 7.35
CA ASP A 185 -7.38 -27.52 6.15
C ASP A 185 -7.11 -28.56 5.04
N SER A 186 -5.99 -29.29 5.11
CA SER A 186 -5.70 -30.40 4.19
C SER A 186 -6.16 -31.77 4.71
N GLY A 187 -6.60 -31.87 5.97
CA GLY A 187 -7.02 -33.13 6.61
C GLY A 187 -8.52 -33.39 6.71
N GLN A 188 -9.40 -32.40 6.42
CA GLN A 188 -10.86 -32.57 6.58
C GLN A 188 -11.62 -33.02 5.31
N VAL A 189 -10.96 -33.28 4.19
CA VAL A 189 -11.64 -33.75 2.95
C VAL A 189 -11.65 -35.28 2.80
N GLU A 190 -11.04 -36.06 3.70
CA GLU A 190 -11.00 -37.54 3.55
C GLU A 190 -11.86 -38.35 4.53
N LYS A 191 -12.78 -37.71 5.27
CA LYS A 191 -13.84 -38.44 6.00
C LYS A 191 -15.14 -37.65 6.03
N LEU A 192 -15.95 -37.80 4.98
CA LEU A 192 -17.41 -37.96 5.00
C LEU A 192 -17.91 -38.31 3.60
#